data_AF-A0A535RJS3-F1
#
_entry.id   AF-A0A535RJS3-F1
#
_cell.length_a   1.000
_cell.length_b   1.000
_cell.length_c   1.000
_cell.angle_alpha   90.00
_cell.angle_beta   90.00
_cell.angle_gamma   90.00
#
_symmetry.space_group_name_H-M   'P 1'
#
loop_
_entity.id
_entity.type
_entity.pdbx_description
1 polymer ?
#
loop_
_entity_poly.entity_id
_entity_poly.type
_entity_poly.pdbx_seq_one_letter_code
_entity_poly.pdbx_strand_id
1 'polypeptide(L)'
;MSTTFTLNPERVAYFEAAGWKAYYDHKWIKMLRLIVELCQEQFRIPFPVSLLAAYYTTRASLAWAPVEHDERKVFAYLEKFYRVARRYSGLSYDIKRVATLELQYFDVHRRLSGNPEKEEFLQTLVALHSAIFGLTPEEARESAEWRLLAANTVDLITNKNSTDVAGDWIKLEEYLRHCYRSIQQARTKDAAISAN
;
A
#
# COMPACT_ATOMS: atom_id res chain seq x y z
N MET A 1 -16.45 -11.47 19.39
CA MET A 1 -15.87 -12.30 18.32
C MET A 1 -14.78 -11.47 17.66
N SER A 2 -13.52 -11.81 17.86
CA SER A 2 -12.39 -11.10 17.27
C SER A 2 -12.38 -11.40 15.77
N THR A 3 -12.70 -10.41 14.94
CA THR A 3 -12.67 -10.57 13.48
C THR A 3 -11.23 -10.77 13.05
N THR A 4 -10.83 -12.00 12.76
CA THR A 4 -9.50 -12.29 12.22
C THR A 4 -9.36 -11.62 10.86
N PHE A 5 -8.51 -10.59 10.78
CA PHE A 5 -8.18 -9.91 9.53
C PHE A 5 -7.71 -10.94 8.49
N THR A 6 -8.47 -11.07 7.40
CA THR A 6 -8.19 -12.02 6.32
C THR A 6 -8.30 -11.30 4.98
N LEU A 7 -7.21 -11.32 4.22
CA LEU A 7 -7.15 -10.79 2.86
C LEU A 7 -6.90 -11.91 1.84
N ASN A 8 -7.16 -11.64 0.56
CA ASN A 8 -6.73 -12.50 -0.54
C ASN A 8 -5.49 -11.87 -1.20
N PRO A 9 -4.28 -12.43 -0.99
CA PRO A 9 -3.05 -11.81 -1.48
C PRO A 9 -3.03 -11.59 -3.00
N GLU A 10 -3.60 -12.52 -3.76
CA GLU A 10 -3.63 -12.45 -5.23
C GLU A 10 -4.50 -11.29 -5.71
N ARG A 11 -5.71 -11.16 -5.15
CA ARG A 11 -6.65 -10.10 -5.55
C ARG A 11 -6.14 -8.72 -5.14
N VAL A 12 -5.63 -8.61 -3.91
CA VAL A 12 -5.09 -7.34 -3.40
C VAL A 12 -3.88 -6.90 -4.23
N ALA A 13 -2.93 -7.82 -4.52
CA ALA A 13 -1.78 -7.53 -5.37
C ALA A 13 -2.17 -7.10 -6.78
N TYR A 14 -3.12 -7.79 -7.40
CA TYR A 14 -3.64 -7.44 -8.73
C TYR A 14 -4.23 -6.02 -8.76
N PHE A 15 -5.15 -5.71 -7.86
CA PHE A 15 -5.82 -4.40 -7.85
C PHE A 15 -4.85 -3.27 -7.57
N GLU A 16 -3.84 -3.52 -6.73
CA GLU A 16 -2.82 -2.54 -6.44
C GLU A 16 -1.84 -2.33 -7.60
N ALA A 17 -1.30 -3.40 -8.20
CA ALA A 17 -0.44 -3.30 -9.37
C ALA A 17 -1.15 -2.60 -10.54
N ALA A 18 -2.41 -2.97 -10.80
CA ALA A 18 -3.24 -2.32 -11.80
C ALA A 18 -3.54 -0.84 -11.43
N GLY A 19 -3.69 -0.54 -10.15
CA GLY A 19 -3.89 0.81 -9.61
C GLY A 19 -2.66 1.70 -9.83
N TRP A 20 -1.46 1.19 -9.53
CA TRP A 20 -0.19 1.86 -9.80
C TRP A 20 -0.03 2.12 -11.29
N LYS A 21 -0.28 1.11 -12.14
CA LYS A 21 -0.25 1.30 -13.60
C LYS A 21 -1.21 2.39 -14.06
N ALA A 22 -2.44 2.42 -13.53
CA ALA A 22 -3.42 3.44 -13.86
C ALA A 22 -3.00 4.84 -13.37
N TYR A 23 -2.33 4.94 -12.22
CA TYR A 23 -1.79 6.18 -11.68
C TYR A 23 -0.71 6.77 -12.59
N TYR A 24 0.30 5.98 -12.97
CA TYR A 24 1.38 6.45 -13.86
C TYR A 24 0.89 6.72 -15.29
N ASP A 25 -0.13 5.98 -15.77
CA ASP A 25 -0.83 6.26 -17.02
C ASP A 25 -1.77 7.50 -16.94
N HIS A 26 -1.89 8.15 -15.78
CA HIS A 26 -2.82 9.26 -15.51
C HIS A 26 -4.29 8.91 -15.78
N LYS A 27 -4.66 7.63 -15.70
CA LYS A 27 -6.03 7.11 -15.90
C LYS A 27 -6.82 7.15 -14.59
N TRP A 28 -7.08 8.34 -14.07
CA TRP A 28 -7.70 8.58 -12.76
C TRP A 28 -9.04 7.86 -12.53
N ILE A 29 -9.92 7.80 -13.54
CA ILE A 29 -11.22 7.10 -13.43
C ILE A 29 -11.00 5.60 -13.26
N LYS A 30 -10.03 5.04 -13.99
CA LYS A 30 -9.66 3.62 -13.87
C LYS A 30 -9.04 3.34 -12.51
N MET A 31 -8.13 4.21 -12.06
CA MET A 31 -7.51 4.13 -10.72
C MET A 31 -8.57 4.13 -9.62
N LEU A 32 -9.53 5.06 -9.66
CA LEU A 32 -10.61 5.13 -8.67
C LEU A 32 -11.41 3.81 -8.63
N ARG A 33 -11.81 3.26 -9.78
CA ARG A 33 -12.53 1.97 -9.84
C ARG A 33 -11.70 0.83 -9.24
N LEU A 34 -10.40 0.78 -9.52
CA LEU A 34 -9.51 -0.25 -8.97
C LEU A 34 -9.33 -0.11 -7.46
N ILE A 35 -9.24 1.11 -6.92
CA ILE A 35 -9.16 1.34 -5.48
C ILE A 35 -10.46 0.95 -4.77
N VAL A 36 -11.62 1.12 -5.41
CA VAL A 36 -12.90 0.63 -4.86
C VAL A 36 -12.89 -0.88 -4.67
N GLU A 37 -12.40 -1.63 -5.67
CA GLU A 37 -12.25 -3.09 -5.55
C GLU A 37 -11.20 -3.46 -4.50
N LEU A 38 -10.05 -2.78 -4.49
CA LEU A 38 -9.00 -2.97 -3.49
C LEU A 38 -9.54 -2.80 -2.05
N CYS A 39 -10.34 -1.76 -1.80
CA CYS A 39 -10.96 -1.50 -0.50
C CYS A 39 -11.91 -2.62 -0.06
N GLN A 40 -12.68 -3.18 -0.99
CA GLN A 40 -13.59 -4.29 -0.72
C GLN A 40 -12.83 -5.59 -0.44
N GLU A 41 -11.73 -5.84 -1.16
CA GLU A 41 -10.94 -7.05 -0.98
C GLU A 41 -10.05 -7.02 0.25
N GLN A 42 -9.33 -5.92 0.47
CA GLN A 42 -8.34 -5.80 1.52
C GLN A 42 -8.99 -5.54 2.88
N PHE A 43 -9.98 -4.65 2.92
CA PHE A 43 -10.56 -4.16 4.18
C PHE A 43 -12.03 -4.52 4.37
N ARG A 44 -12.63 -5.28 3.42
CA ARG A 44 -14.05 -5.68 3.47
C ARG A 44 -14.99 -4.49 3.62
N ILE A 45 -14.59 -3.32 3.12
CA ILE A 45 -15.39 -2.09 3.17
C ILE A 45 -16.59 -2.28 2.22
N PRO A 46 -17.83 -1.95 2.63
CA PRO A 46 -18.99 -2.07 1.75
C PRO A 46 -18.95 -1.03 0.63
N PHE A 47 -19.48 -1.38 -0.54
CA PHE A 47 -19.36 -0.61 -1.79
C PHE A 47 -19.56 0.92 -1.67
N PRO A 48 -20.63 1.45 -1.05
CA PRO A 48 -20.82 2.91 -0.97
C PRO A 48 -19.70 3.61 -0.19
N VAL A 49 -19.15 2.91 0.80
CA VAL A 49 -18.06 3.40 1.64
C VAL A 49 -16.70 3.20 0.95
N SER A 50 -16.56 2.13 0.16
CA SER A 50 -15.38 1.91 -0.68
C SER A 50 -15.20 3.01 -1.73
N LEU A 51 -16.31 3.53 -2.27
CA LEU A 51 -16.27 4.70 -3.15
C LEU A 51 -15.74 5.95 -2.43
N LEU A 52 -16.17 6.17 -1.19
CA LEU A 52 -15.68 7.28 -0.37
C LEU A 52 -14.20 7.12 -0.02
N ALA A 53 -13.77 5.92 0.36
CA ALA A 53 -12.37 5.60 0.62
C ALA A 53 -11.50 5.81 -0.63
N ALA A 54 -11.93 5.28 -1.78
CA ALA A 54 -11.25 5.44 -3.06
C ALA A 54 -11.17 6.90 -3.52
N TYR A 55 -12.21 7.70 -3.24
CA TYR A 55 -12.18 9.13 -3.45
C TYR A 55 -11.07 9.79 -2.63
N TYR A 56 -10.95 9.49 -1.32
CA TYR A 56 -9.90 10.06 -0.49
C TYR A 56 -8.50 9.68 -0.99
N THR A 57 -8.24 8.41 -1.29
CA THR A 57 -6.95 7.96 -1.81
C THR A 57 -6.62 8.62 -3.15
N THR A 58 -7.58 8.67 -4.07
CA THR A 58 -7.37 9.30 -5.39
C THR A 58 -7.08 10.80 -5.24
N ARG A 59 -7.75 11.50 -4.32
CA ARG A 59 -7.50 12.92 -4.03
C ARG A 59 -6.16 13.15 -3.33
N ALA A 60 -5.71 12.23 -2.48
CA ALA A 60 -4.37 12.25 -1.91
C ALA A 60 -3.31 12.11 -3.02
N SER A 61 -3.47 11.14 -3.92
CA SER A 61 -2.55 10.93 -5.06
C SER A 61 -2.53 12.13 -6.01
N LEU A 62 -3.69 12.72 -6.33
CA LEU A 62 -3.77 13.94 -7.14
C LEU A 62 -3.10 15.15 -6.45
N ALA A 63 -3.24 15.26 -5.12
CA ALA A 63 -2.59 16.32 -4.37
C ALA A 63 -1.07 16.10 -4.29
N TRP A 64 -0.59 14.85 -4.26
CA TRP A 64 0.83 14.50 -4.24
C TRP A 64 1.51 14.58 -5.61
N ALA A 65 0.76 14.40 -6.71
CA ALA A 65 1.31 14.31 -8.06
C ALA A 65 2.16 15.53 -8.50
N PRO A 66 1.78 16.79 -8.22
CA PRO A 66 2.62 17.96 -8.51
C PRO A 66 3.94 17.97 -7.72
N VAL A 67 5.00 18.54 -8.30
CA VAL A 67 6.30 18.73 -7.63
C VAL A 67 6.12 19.62 -6.39
N GLU A 68 5.50 20.78 -6.58
CA GLU A 68 5.03 21.64 -5.49
C GLU A 68 3.64 21.21 -5.05
N HIS A 69 3.54 20.62 -3.87
CA HIS A 69 2.28 20.14 -3.32
C HIS A 69 2.12 20.52 -1.85
N ASP A 70 0.87 20.55 -1.40
CA ASP A 70 0.53 20.79 0.00
C ASP A 70 0.48 19.45 0.75
N GLU A 71 1.56 19.14 1.47
CA GLU A 71 1.66 17.94 2.32
C GLU A 71 0.52 17.83 3.33
N ARG A 72 0.03 18.96 3.88
CA ARG A 72 -1.07 18.96 4.86
C ARG A 72 -2.35 18.46 4.22
N LYS A 73 -2.56 18.81 2.94
CA LYS A 73 -3.71 18.36 2.17
C LYS A 73 -3.63 16.88 1.85
N VAL A 74 -2.45 16.36 1.50
CA VAL A 74 -2.22 14.92 1.30
C VAL A 74 -2.49 14.16 2.59
N PHE A 75 -1.87 14.60 3.71
CA PHE A 75 -2.08 14.03 5.04
C PHE A 75 -3.56 13.99 5.43
N ALA A 76 -4.30 15.09 5.23
CA ALA A 76 -5.71 15.16 5.58
C ALA A 76 -6.57 14.15 4.79
N TYR A 77 -6.22 13.82 3.55
CA TYR A 77 -6.90 12.78 2.79
C TYR A 77 -6.50 11.37 3.24
N LEU A 78 -5.22 11.13 3.51
CA LEU A 78 -4.73 9.86 4.05
C LEU A 78 -5.38 9.55 5.40
N GLU A 79 -5.47 10.53 6.30
CA GLU A 79 -6.12 10.36 7.60
C GLU A 79 -7.60 9.96 7.45
N LYS A 80 -8.32 10.58 6.51
CA LYS A 80 -9.72 10.22 6.21
C LYS A 80 -9.84 8.81 5.65
N PHE A 81 -8.93 8.41 4.76
CA PHE A 81 -8.89 7.06 4.22
C PHE A 81 -8.65 6.01 5.32
N TYR A 82 -7.60 6.16 6.12
CA TYR A 82 -7.27 5.22 7.19
C TYR A 82 -8.31 5.17 8.30
N ARG A 83 -9.04 6.27 8.54
CA ARG A 83 -10.20 6.27 9.45
C ARG A 83 -11.31 5.36 8.95
N VAL A 84 -11.59 5.39 7.65
CA VAL A 84 -12.58 4.49 7.02
C VAL A 84 -12.06 3.05 7.03
N ALA A 85 -10.83 2.82 6.60
CA ALA A 85 -10.25 1.48 6.55
C ALA A 85 -10.22 0.80 7.92
N ARG A 86 -9.82 1.50 8.99
CA ARG A 86 -9.83 0.98 10.36
C ARG A 86 -11.21 0.54 10.81
N ARG A 87 -12.26 1.30 10.47
CA ARG A 87 -13.64 1.02 10.88
C ARG A 87 -14.17 -0.32 10.38
N TYR A 88 -13.74 -0.78 9.21
CA TYR A 88 -14.28 -1.99 8.57
C TYR A 88 -13.31 -3.17 8.53
N SER A 89 -12.00 -2.91 8.56
CA SER A 89 -10.97 -3.95 8.43
C SER A 89 -10.82 -4.87 9.65
N GLY A 90 -11.32 -4.46 10.82
CA GLY A 90 -11.04 -5.16 12.09
C GLY A 90 -9.61 -4.94 12.63
N LEU A 91 -8.81 -4.10 11.96
CA LEU A 91 -7.48 -3.70 12.42
C LEU A 91 -7.57 -2.59 13.48
N SER A 92 -6.58 -2.52 14.39
CA SER A 92 -6.58 -1.61 15.54
C SER A 92 -5.37 -0.66 15.56
N TYR A 93 -5.02 -0.08 14.41
CA TYR A 93 -3.87 0.83 14.29
C TYR A 93 -4.18 2.29 14.66
N ASP A 94 -3.12 3.06 14.97
CA ASP A 94 -3.21 4.51 15.11
C ASP A 94 -3.30 5.18 13.73
N ILE A 95 -4.41 5.88 13.50
CA ILE A 95 -4.73 6.51 12.20
C ILE A 95 -3.71 7.58 11.83
N LYS A 96 -3.30 8.41 12.81
CA LYS A 96 -2.35 9.50 12.54
C LYS A 96 -0.97 8.94 12.27
N ARG A 97 -0.54 7.94 13.04
CA ARG A 97 0.76 7.29 12.87
C ARG A 97 0.87 6.66 11.48
N VAL A 98 -0.15 5.90 11.05
CA VAL A 98 -0.17 5.28 9.73
C VAL A 98 -0.20 6.34 8.62
N ALA A 99 -1.02 7.38 8.75
CA ALA A 99 -1.05 8.47 7.76
C ALA A 99 0.29 9.21 7.64
N THR A 100 1.00 9.40 8.76
CA THR A 100 2.36 9.97 8.76
C THR A 100 3.35 9.04 8.05
N LEU A 101 3.32 7.74 8.36
CA LEU A 101 4.21 6.76 7.74
C LEU A 101 3.95 6.60 6.24
N GLU A 102 2.69 6.66 5.81
CA GLU A 102 2.32 6.60 4.39
C GLU A 102 2.83 7.85 3.64
N LEU A 103 2.73 9.03 4.24
CA LEU A 103 3.31 10.25 3.67
C LEU A 103 4.84 10.19 3.61
N GLN A 104 5.48 9.67 4.67
CA GLN A 104 6.93 9.43 4.68
C GLN A 104 7.35 8.45 3.59
N TYR A 105 6.57 7.38 3.37
CA TYR A 105 6.78 6.47 2.26
C TYR A 105 6.73 7.20 0.92
N PHE A 106 5.74 8.06 0.68
CA PHE A 106 5.65 8.82 -0.56
C PHE A 106 6.87 9.73 -0.78
N ASP A 107 7.32 10.44 0.25
CA ASP A 107 8.52 11.27 0.20
C ASP A 107 9.77 10.45 -0.10
N VAL A 108 10.04 9.42 0.71
CA VAL A 108 11.23 8.57 0.61
C VAL A 108 11.27 7.85 -0.75
N HIS A 109 10.14 7.35 -1.23
CA HIS A 109 10.05 6.72 -2.55
C HIS A 109 10.41 7.71 -3.66
N ARG A 110 9.92 8.95 -3.61
CA ARG A 110 10.25 9.99 -4.60
C ARG A 110 11.72 10.42 -4.51
N ARG A 111 12.23 10.66 -3.30
CA ARG A 111 13.61 11.14 -3.06
C ARG A 111 14.66 10.09 -3.40
N LEU A 112 14.37 8.82 -3.13
CA LEU A 112 15.31 7.72 -3.38
C LEU A 112 15.06 7.01 -4.72
N SER A 113 14.14 7.49 -5.57
CA SER A 113 13.95 6.94 -6.92
C SER A 113 15.27 7.01 -7.69
N GLY A 114 15.73 5.86 -8.20
CA GLY A 114 17.03 5.73 -8.88
C GLY A 114 18.28 5.69 -7.99
N ASN A 115 18.18 5.90 -6.67
CA ASN A 115 19.30 5.77 -5.74
C ASN A 115 19.56 4.29 -5.38
N PRO A 116 20.80 3.78 -5.41
CA PRO A 116 21.12 2.42 -4.95
C PRO A 116 20.97 2.20 -3.44
N GLU A 117 21.06 3.25 -2.62
CA GLU A 117 20.87 3.16 -1.17
C GLU A 117 19.39 3.14 -0.83
N LYS A 118 18.91 1.99 -0.36
CA LYS A 118 17.48 1.74 -0.09
C LYS A 118 17.18 1.39 1.36
N GLU A 119 18.15 1.49 2.27
CA GLU A 119 17.94 1.13 3.68
C GLU A 119 16.88 2.02 4.34
N GLU A 120 16.93 3.34 4.13
CA GLU A 120 15.90 4.26 4.63
C GLU A 120 14.50 3.90 4.09
N PHE A 121 14.42 3.50 2.81
CA PHE A 121 13.17 3.08 2.20
C PHE A 121 12.65 1.78 2.82
N LEU A 122 13.52 0.79 2.99
CA LEU A 122 13.17 -0.47 3.64
C LEU A 122 12.65 -0.22 5.07
N GLN A 123 13.35 0.58 5.87
CA GLN A 123 12.95 0.89 7.24
C GLN A 123 11.61 1.63 7.30
N THR A 124 11.34 2.53 6.35
CA THR A 124 10.05 3.22 6.24
C THR A 124 8.92 2.24 5.94
N LEU A 125 9.14 1.29 5.02
CA LEU A 125 8.16 0.25 4.68
C LEU A 125 7.93 -0.72 5.85
N VAL A 126 8.99 -1.11 6.56
CA VAL A 126 8.88 -1.94 7.78
C VAL A 126 7.99 -1.24 8.79
N ALA A 127 8.29 0.02 9.13
CA ALA A 127 7.52 0.79 10.10
C ALA A 127 6.05 0.95 9.67
N LEU A 128 5.80 1.18 8.38
CA LEU A 128 4.46 1.29 7.82
C LEU A 128 3.67 -0.03 7.94
N HIS A 129 4.25 -1.15 7.51
CA HIS A 129 3.60 -2.45 7.56
C HIS A 129 3.35 -2.90 9.01
N SER A 130 4.33 -2.71 9.91
CA SER A 130 4.16 -2.93 11.35
C SER A 130 2.99 -2.11 11.91
N ALA A 131 2.92 -0.82 11.56
CA ALA A 131 1.86 0.07 12.04
C ALA A 131 0.47 -0.30 11.50
N ILE A 132 0.34 -0.68 10.23
CA ILE A 132 -0.96 -1.03 9.62
C ILE A 132 -1.45 -2.38 10.12
N PHE A 133 -0.59 -3.40 10.09
CA PHE A 133 -1.03 -4.79 10.34
C PHE A 133 -0.85 -5.22 11.80
N GLY A 134 -0.23 -4.38 12.64
CA GLY A 134 0.06 -4.72 14.03
C GLY A 134 1.09 -5.83 14.15
N LEU A 135 2.07 -5.84 13.25
CA LEU A 135 3.18 -6.80 13.21
C LEU A 135 4.42 -6.22 13.91
N THR A 136 5.29 -7.08 14.43
CA THR A 136 6.63 -6.66 14.85
C THR A 136 7.47 -6.21 13.65
N PRO A 137 8.52 -5.40 13.84
CA PRO A 137 9.44 -5.03 12.76
C PRO A 137 10.05 -6.24 12.04
N GLU A 138 10.35 -7.30 12.78
CA GLU A 138 10.93 -8.54 12.27
C GLU A 138 9.95 -9.26 11.33
N GLU A 139 8.68 -9.35 11.71
CA GLU A 139 7.62 -9.95 10.89
C GLU A 139 7.26 -9.10 9.68
N ALA A 140 7.30 -7.78 9.82
CA ALA A 140 7.03 -6.85 8.73
C ALA A 140 8.16 -6.82 7.69
N ARG A 141 9.38 -7.23 8.05
CA ARG A 141 10.57 -7.13 7.20
C ARG A 141 10.41 -7.79 5.84
N GLU A 142 10.00 -9.05 5.80
CA GLU A 142 9.86 -9.77 4.53
C GLU A 142 8.86 -9.06 3.60
N SER A 143 7.71 -8.64 4.14
CA SER A 143 6.73 -7.90 3.35
C SER A 143 7.26 -6.55 2.83
N ALA A 144 8.08 -5.86 3.63
CA ALA A 144 8.71 -4.61 3.24
C ALA A 144 9.77 -4.80 2.14
N GLU A 145 10.55 -5.89 2.19
CA GLU A 145 11.53 -6.23 1.15
C GLU A 145 10.85 -6.51 -0.20
N TRP A 146 9.76 -7.28 -0.21
CA TRP A 146 8.96 -7.51 -1.41
C TRP A 146 8.33 -6.23 -1.95
N ARG A 147 7.84 -5.37 -1.06
CA ARG A 147 7.26 -4.08 -1.43
C ARG A 147 8.30 -3.12 -2.01
N LEU A 148 9.52 -3.14 -1.49
CA LEU A 148 10.66 -2.38 -2.02
C LEU A 148 11.04 -2.84 -3.43
N LEU A 149 11.06 -4.16 -3.67
CA LEU A 149 11.31 -4.71 -5.01
C LEU A 149 10.24 -4.24 -6.01
N ALA A 150 8.95 -4.27 -5.62
CA ALA A 150 7.86 -3.75 -6.44
C ALA A 150 8.03 -2.24 -6.75
N ALA A 151 8.40 -1.43 -5.75
CA ALA A 151 8.66 0.00 -5.93
C ALA A 151 9.83 0.26 -6.90
N ASN A 152 10.93 -0.48 -6.76
CA ASN A 152 12.07 -0.36 -7.68
C ASN A 152 11.70 -0.78 -9.12
N THR A 153 10.85 -1.79 -9.28
CA THR A 153 10.37 -2.20 -10.60
C THR A 153 9.49 -1.11 -11.23
N VAL A 154 8.63 -0.44 -10.47
CA VAL A 154 7.85 0.67 -11.05
C VAL A 154 8.74 1.87 -11.40
N ASP A 155 9.72 2.19 -10.56
CA ASP A 155 10.73 3.23 -10.85
C ASP A 155 11.47 2.92 -12.16
N LEU A 156 11.87 1.67 -12.38
CA LEU A 156 12.54 1.22 -13.61
C LEU A 156 11.67 1.49 -14.85
N ILE A 157 10.38 1.17 -14.77
CA ILE A 157 9.39 1.41 -15.84
C ILE A 157 9.22 2.91 -16.08
N THR A 158 9.01 3.70 -15.02
CA THR A 158 8.67 5.12 -15.14
C THR A 158 9.86 5.97 -15.56
N ASN A 159 11.07 5.57 -15.19
CA ASN A 159 12.32 6.19 -15.64
C ASN A 159 12.72 5.77 -17.06
N LYS A 160 11.90 4.97 -17.76
CA LYS A 160 12.14 4.46 -19.13
C LYS A 160 13.43 3.64 -19.27
N ASN A 161 13.86 3.02 -18.18
CA ASN A 161 15.05 2.15 -18.14
C ASN A 161 14.69 0.67 -18.33
N SER A 162 13.39 0.33 -18.29
CA SER A 162 12.88 -1.01 -18.56
C SER A 162 13.01 -1.38 -20.05
N THR A 163 13.53 -2.58 -20.31
CA THR A 163 13.61 -3.17 -21.66
C THR A 163 12.39 -4.03 -22.00
N ASP A 164 11.64 -4.49 -21.00
CA ASP A 164 10.38 -5.23 -21.13
C ASP A 164 9.35 -4.70 -20.12
N VAL A 165 8.67 -3.61 -20.49
CA VAL A 165 7.67 -2.97 -19.64
C VAL A 165 6.53 -3.92 -19.27
N ALA A 166 6.13 -4.80 -20.19
CA ALA A 166 5.03 -5.72 -19.94
C ALA A 166 5.43 -6.80 -18.92
N GLY A 167 6.61 -7.39 -19.08
CA GLY A 167 7.18 -8.35 -18.13
C GLY A 167 7.44 -7.73 -16.75
N ASP A 168 7.93 -6.49 -16.70
CA ASP A 168 8.19 -5.80 -15.43
C ASP A 168 6.90 -5.52 -14.65
N TRP A 169 5.77 -5.22 -15.31
CA TRP A 169 4.48 -5.12 -14.62
C TRP A 169 4.01 -6.46 -14.04
N ILE A 170 4.26 -7.58 -14.72
CA ILE A 170 3.92 -8.93 -14.21
C ILE A 170 4.78 -9.25 -12.99
N LYS A 171 6.08 -8.98 -13.09
CA LYS A 171 7.05 -9.19 -12.01
C LYS A 171 6.74 -8.34 -10.78
N LEU A 172 6.35 -7.09 -10.99
CA LEU A 172 5.88 -6.21 -9.92
C LEU A 172 4.66 -6.79 -9.20
N GLU A 173 3.68 -7.28 -9.94
CA GLU A 173 2.50 -7.91 -9.35
C GLU A 173 2.87 -9.16 -8.54
N GLU A 174 3.81 -9.98 -9.03
CA GLU A 174 4.34 -11.12 -8.30
C GLU A 174 4.99 -10.71 -6.97
N TYR A 175 5.79 -9.65 -6.96
CA TYR A 175 6.36 -9.10 -5.72
C TYR A 175 5.28 -8.64 -4.74
N LEU A 176 4.22 -7.99 -5.23
CA LEU A 176 3.11 -7.62 -4.36
C LEU A 176 2.36 -8.83 -3.80
N ARG A 177 2.22 -9.92 -4.57
CA ARG A 177 1.64 -11.18 -4.06
C ARG A 177 2.49 -11.75 -2.92
N HIS A 178 3.80 -11.78 -3.06
CA HIS A 178 4.71 -12.23 -1.99
C HIS A 178 4.61 -11.33 -0.75
N CYS A 179 4.57 -10.01 -0.93
CA CYS A 179 4.37 -9.04 0.15
C CYS A 179 3.11 -9.38 0.97
N TYR A 180 1.97 -9.53 0.32
CA TYR A 180 0.69 -9.79 1.00
C TYR A 180 0.59 -11.20 1.59
N ARG A 181 1.21 -12.21 0.96
CA ARG A 181 1.30 -13.56 1.53
C ARG A 181 2.09 -13.57 2.83
N SER A 182 3.24 -12.87 2.87
CA SER A 182 4.05 -12.76 4.09
C SER A 182 3.27 -12.11 5.24
N ILE A 183 2.56 -11.00 4.98
CA ILE A 183 1.68 -10.35 5.97
C ILE A 183 0.61 -11.32 6.50
N GLN A 184 -0.07 -12.04 5.59
CA GLN A 184 -1.10 -12.99 5.99
C GLN A 184 -0.54 -14.14 6.85
N GLN A 185 0.64 -14.65 6.51
CA GLN A 185 1.31 -15.71 7.26
C GLN A 185 1.71 -15.24 8.65
N ALA A 186 2.32 -14.06 8.78
CA ALA A 186 2.69 -13.48 10.07
C ALA A 186 1.47 -13.30 10.98
N ARG A 187 0.38 -12.72 10.46
CA ARG A 187 -0.89 -12.55 11.19
C ARG A 187 -1.53 -13.87 11.63
N THR A 188 -1.40 -14.93 10.82
CA THR A 188 -1.95 -16.25 11.16
C THR A 188 -1.14 -16.92 12.27
N LYS A 189 0.19 -16.76 12.25
CA LYS A 189 1.08 -17.25 13.31
C LYS A 189 0.79 -16.58 14.64
N ASP A 190 0.67 -15.26 14.68
CA ASP A 190 0.31 -14.49 15.88
C ASP A 190 -1.03 -14.92 16.49
N ALA A 191 -2.03 -15.13 15.63
CA ALA A 191 -3.35 -15.58 16.07
C ALA A 191 -3.31 -16.98 16.68
N ALA A 192 -2.46 -17.88 16.14
CA ALA A 192 -2.27 -19.22 16.68
C ALA A 192 -1.52 -19.21 18.03
N ILE A 193 -0.52 -18.33 18.19
CA ILE A 193 0.21 -18.17 19.45
C ILE A 193 -0.70 -17.59 20.53
N SER A 194 -1.55 -16.62 20.19
CA SER A 194 -2.47 -15.97 21.15
C SER A 194 -3.65 -16.85 21.59
N ALA A 195 -3.88 -17.98 20.91
CA ALA A 195 -4.97 -18.91 21.20
C ALA A 195 -4.56 -20.12 22.06
N ASN A 196 -3.25 -20.33 22.25
CA ASN A 196 -2.67 -21.33 23.15
C ASN A 196 -2.33 -20.71 24.51
#